data_AF-A0A352D6D1-F1
#
_entry.id   AF-A0A352D6D1-F1
#
_cell.length_a   1.000
_cell.length_b   1.000
_cell.length_c   1.000
_cell.angle_alpha   90.00
_cell.angle_beta   90.00
_cell.angle_gamma   90.00
#
_symmetry.space_group_name_H-M   'P 1'
#
loop_
_entity.id
_entity.type
_entity.pdbx_description
1 polymer ?
#
loop_
_entity_poly.entity_id
_entity_poly.type
_entity_poly.pdbx_seq_one_letter_code
_entity_poly.pdbx_strand_id
1 'polypeptide(L)'
;MNEVELDNTAEWRADHLRAIKLNYARAPFFKEYLPGLEALYGRDYRLLSDLALSTMDFLKDGFAIKTPVKFSSEFKVEAASSARLARLCAAAGAGEYLSGAGARAYLDPGVFSFAGIKISWQDFDPRPYPQAFPGFEPDMSALDLLLNCGPAAGDYL
;
A
#
# COMPACT_ATOMS: atom_id res chain seq x y z
N MET A 1 -10.92 -11.33 -6.30
CA MET A 1 -9.52 -11.23 -5.82
C MET A 1 -9.20 -12.28 -4.75
N ASN A 2 -10.19 -13.02 -4.23
CA ASN A 2 -10.00 -13.98 -3.13
C ASN A 2 -9.81 -15.44 -3.62
N GLU A 3 -9.49 -15.61 -4.90
CA GLU A 3 -9.44 -16.91 -5.58
C GLU A 3 -8.11 -17.11 -6.31
N VAL A 4 -7.28 -16.07 -6.42
CA VAL A 4 -5.98 -16.16 -7.09
C VAL A 4 -5.00 -16.81 -6.12
N GLU A 5 -4.59 -18.02 -6.45
CA GLU A 5 -3.57 -18.76 -5.70
C GLU A 5 -2.16 -18.31 -6.09
N LEU A 6 -1.25 -18.39 -5.14
CA LEU A 6 0.16 -18.14 -5.37
C LEU A 6 0.79 -19.36 -6.04
N ASP A 7 1.61 -19.11 -7.06
CA ASP A 7 2.49 -20.13 -7.61
C ASP A 7 3.71 -20.30 -6.69
N ASN A 8 3.62 -21.30 -5.80
CA ASN A 8 4.70 -21.67 -4.89
C ASN A 8 5.55 -22.83 -5.43
N THR A 9 5.52 -23.10 -6.75
CA THR A 9 6.41 -24.11 -7.37
C THR A 9 7.88 -23.65 -7.39
N ALA A 10 8.12 -22.34 -7.32
CA ALA A 10 9.44 -21.73 -7.18
C ALA A 10 9.66 -21.16 -5.77
N GLU A 11 10.92 -21.09 -5.33
CA GLU A 11 11.34 -20.56 -4.04
C GLU A 11 11.39 -19.01 -3.99
N TRP A 12 10.42 -18.35 -4.63
CA TRP A 12 10.41 -16.90 -4.80
C TRP A 12 10.45 -16.14 -3.46
N ARG A 13 9.87 -16.70 -2.40
CA ARG A 13 9.88 -16.11 -1.05
C ARG A 13 11.29 -16.00 -0.51
N ALA A 14 12.05 -17.09 -0.61
CA ALA A 14 13.43 -17.15 -0.14
C ALA A 14 14.33 -16.23 -0.96
N ASP A 15 14.18 -16.23 -2.29
CA ASP A 15 14.98 -15.40 -3.18
C ASP A 15 14.69 -13.91 -3.00
N HIS A 16 13.41 -13.53 -2.84
CA HIS A 16 13.03 -12.15 -2.63
C HIS A 16 13.48 -11.64 -1.25
N LEU A 17 13.32 -12.43 -0.19
CA LEU A 17 13.84 -12.08 1.14
C LEU A 17 15.37 -11.94 1.11
N ARG A 18 16.07 -12.81 0.38
CA ARG A 18 17.53 -12.70 0.20
C ARG A 18 17.90 -11.39 -0.50
N ALA A 19 17.17 -11.00 -1.54
CA ALA A 19 17.40 -9.73 -2.23
C ALA A 19 17.19 -8.53 -1.30
N ILE A 20 16.14 -8.53 -0.48
CA ILE A 20 15.91 -7.48 0.52
C ILE A 20 17.07 -7.43 1.51
N LYS A 21 17.47 -8.58 2.07
CA LYS A 21 18.59 -8.68 3.02
C LYS A 21 19.89 -8.12 2.42
N LEU A 22 20.19 -8.44 1.16
CA LEU A 22 21.42 -7.99 0.50
C LEU A 22 21.42 -6.47 0.25
N ASN A 23 20.31 -5.92 -0.22
CA ASN A 23 20.24 -4.51 -0.61
C ASN A 23 20.09 -3.56 0.59
N TYR A 24 19.39 -4.00 1.65
CA TYR A 24 19.06 -3.15 2.79
C TYR A 24 19.85 -3.44 4.05
N ALA A 25 20.82 -4.37 4.06
CA ALA A 25 21.62 -4.69 5.25
C ALA A 25 22.26 -3.46 5.95
N ARG A 26 22.51 -2.39 5.19
CA ARG A 26 23.10 -1.13 5.69
C ARG A 26 22.08 -0.02 5.99
N ALA A 27 20.79 -0.24 5.70
CA ALA A 27 19.76 0.74 6.00
C ALA A 27 19.58 0.89 7.52
N PRO A 28 19.44 2.13 8.06
CA PRO A 28 19.43 2.38 9.51
C PRO A 28 18.43 1.53 10.30
N PHE A 29 17.24 1.28 9.77
CA PHE A 29 16.17 0.55 10.46
C PHE A 29 16.02 -0.90 9.98
N PHE A 30 16.93 -1.40 9.13
CA PHE A 30 16.85 -2.76 8.61
C PHE A 30 16.76 -3.82 9.71
N LYS A 31 17.61 -3.73 10.73
CA LYS A 31 17.63 -4.70 11.83
C LYS A 31 16.35 -4.70 12.66
N GLU A 32 15.68 -3.55 12.76
CA GLU A 32 14.44 -3.40 13.50
C GLU A 32 13.27 -4.10 12.79
N TYR A 33 13.18 -3.91 11.47
CA TYR A 33 12.08 -4.47 10.67
C TYR A 33 12.34 -5.87 10.13
N LEU A 34 13.61 -6.35 10.15
CA LEU A 34 13.97 -7.66 9.63
C LEU A 34 13.16 -8.82 10.22
N PRO A 35 12.93 -8.92 11.55
CA PRO A 35 12.14 -10.02 12.10
C PRO A 35 10.71 -10.06 11.55
N GLY A 36 10.09 -8.89 11.31
CA GLY A 36 8.76 -8.80 10.70
C GLY A 36 8.76 -9.23 9.24
N LEU A 37 9.81 -8.89 8.48
CA LEU A 37 10.00 -9.39 7.12
C LEU A 37 10.22 -10.91 7.10
N GLU A 38 11.05 -11.45 7.99
CA GLU A 38 11.27 -12.89 8.08
C GLU A 38 9.98 -13.65 8.43
N ALA A 39 9.15 -13.11 9.34
CA ALA A 39 7.84 -13.67 9.64
C ALA A 39 6.88 -13.59 8.44
N LEU A 40 6.87 -12.46 7.72
CA LEU A 40 6.05 -12.27 6.52
C LEU A 40 6.44 -13.29 5.43
N TYR A 41 7.72 -13.40 5.09
CA TYR A 41 8.20 -14.32 4.04
C TYR A 41 8.23 -15.79 4.48
N GLY A 42 8.30 -16.07 5.78
CA GLY A 42 8.30 -17.43 6.33
C GLY A 42 6.92 -18.07 6.44
N ARG A 43 5.84 -17.28 6.30
CA ARG A 43 4.47 -17.80 6.34
C ARG A 43 4.09 -18.45 5.00
N ASP A 44 3.39 -19.58 5.08
CA ASP A 44 2.84 -20.22 3.89
C ASP A 44 1.49 -19.61 3.51
N TYR A 45 1.48 -18.89 2.40
CA TYR A 45 0.28 -18.28 1.82
C TYR A 45 -0.23 -19.11 0.66
N ARG A 46 -1.52 -19.42 0.68
CA ARG A 46 -2.23 -20.00 -0.46
C ARG A 46 -2.71 -18.92 -1.43
N LEU A 47 -3.33 -17.85 -0.93
CA LEU A 47 -3.96 -16.82 -1.75
C LEU A 47 -3.08 -15.57 -1.84
N LEU A 48 -3.07 -14.95 -3.02
CA LEU A 48 -2.40 -13.66 -3.25
C LEU A 48 -2.97 -12.56 -2.34
N SER A 49 -4.28 -12.59 -2.09
CA SER A 49 -4.94 -11.64 -1.19
C SER A 49 -4.38 -11.70 0.24
N ASP A 50 -4.06 -12.89 0.74
CA ASP A 50 -3.60 -13.07 2.12
C ASP A 50 -2.19 -12.50 2.29
N LEU A 51 -1.33 -12.70 1.28
CA LEU A 51 0.00 -12.09 1.22
C LEU A 51 -0.09 -10.56 1.09
N ALA A 52 -0.94 -10.07 0.20
CA ALA A 52 -1.13 -8.63 -0.02
C ALA A 52 -1.62 -7.93 1.25
N LEU A 53 -2.61 -8.51 1.95
CA LEU A 53 -3.11 -7.98 3.21
C LEU A 53 -2.04 -8.02 4.31
N SER A 54 -1.30 -9.13 4.44
CA SER A 54 -0.22 -9.23 5.43
C SER A 54 0.89 -8.20 5.18
N THR A 55 1.23 -7.95 3.91
CA THR A 55 2.23 -6.94 3.51
C THR A 55 1.72 -5.53 3.81
N MET A 56 0.45 -5.26 3.47
CA MET A 56 -0.19 -3.98 3.77
C MET A 56 -0.22 -3.70 5.28
N ASP A 57 -0.58 -4.69 6.10
CA ASP A 57 -0.63 -4.54 7.55
C ASP A 57 0.76 -4.32 8.15
N PHE A 58 1.78 -5.07 7.70
CA PHE A 58 3.17 -4.85 8.08
C PHE A 58 3.63 -3.40 7.79
N LEU A 59 3.36 -2.89 6.59
CA LEU A 59 3.72 -1.52 6.23
C LEU A 59 2.92 -0.49 7.03
N LYS A 60 1.60 -0.67 7.17
CA LYS A 60 0.76 0.24 7.97
C LYS A 60 1.23 0.34 9.41
N ASP A 61 1.62 -0.79 10.01
CA ASP A 61 2.18 -0.81 11.36
C ASP A 61 3.54 -0.08 11.40
N GLY A 62 4.41 -0.35 10.42
CA GLY A 62 5.71 0.32 10.31
C GLY A 62 5.61 1.85 10.17
N PHE A 63 4.64 2.34 9.40
CA PHE A 63 4.36 3.77 9.23
C PHE A 63 3.45 4.36 10.32
N ALA A 64 3.07 3.58 11.33
CA ALA A 64 2.11 3.97 12.37
C ALA A 64 0.74 4.48 11.81
N ILE A 65 0.32 4.00 10.64
CA ILE A 65 -0.96 4.35 10.03
C ILE A 65 -2.09 3.66 10.79
N LYS A 66 -2.92 4.46 11.47
CA LYS A 66 -4.06 3.98 12.28
C LYS A 66 -5.41 4.06 11.58
N THR A 67 -5.43 4.46 10.31
CA THR A 67 -6.66 4.58 9.52
C THR A 67 -7.39 3.23 9.46
N PRO A 68 -8.68 3.18 9.83
CA PRO A 68 -9.46 1.95 9.76
C PRO A 68 -9.53 1.40 8.33
N VAL A 69 -9.37 0.08 8.19
CA VAL A 69 -9.52 -0.62 6.92
C VAL A 69 -10.88 -1.30 6.89
N LYS A 70 -11.59 -1.15 5.78
CA LYS A 70 -12.84 -1.86 5.48
C LYS A 70 -12.75 -2.46 4.09
N PHE A 71 -13.26 -3.66 3.93
CA PHE A 71 -13.36 -4.34 2.65
C PHE A 71 -14.59 -3.84 1.90
N SER A 72 -14.43 -3.63 0.59
CA SER A 72 -15.57 -3.27 -0.26
C SER A 72 -16.70 -4.32 -0.24
N SER A 73 -16.37 -5.58 0.04
CA SER A 73 -17.32 -6.69 0.20
C SER A 73 -18.18 -6.62 1.46
N GLU A 74 -17.78 -5.83 2.47
CA GLU A 74 -18.62 -5.56 3.65
C GLU A 74 -19.80 -4.65 3.29
N PHE A 75 -19.71 -3.94 2.16
CA PHE A 75 -20.76 -3.06 1.67
C PHE A 75 -21.57 -3.75 0.56
N LYS A 76 -22.90 -3.67 0.66
CA LYS A 76 -23.83 -4.15 -0.37
C LYS A 76 -23.98 -3.10 -1.47
N VAL A 77 -22.95 -2.92 -2.29
CA VAL A 77 -22.93 -1.96 -3.39
C VAL A 77 -22.91 -2.68 -4.73
N GLU A 78 -23.99 -2.55 -5.48
CA GLU A 78 -24.10 -3.03 -6.86
C GLU A 78 -23.89 -1.86 -7.83
N ALA A 79 -22.66 -1.67 -8.30
CA ALA A 79 -22.33 -0.68 -9.32
C ALA A 79 -20.96 -1.02 -9.95
N ALA A 80 -20.65 -0.36 -11.07
CA ALA A 80 -19.37 -0.46 -11.76
C ALA A 80 -18.69 0.91 -11.87
N SER A 81 -17.38 0.91 -12.13
CA SER A 81 -16.58 2.12 -12.39
C SER A 81 -16.76 3.21 -11.30
N SER A 82 -16.81 4.48 -11.67
CA SER A 82 -17.00 5.64 -10.80
C SER A 82 -18.23 5.53 -9.87
N ALA A 83 -19.33 4.94 -10.37
CA ALA A 83 -20.53 4.77 -9.56
C ALA A 83 -20.32 3.82 -8.39
N ARG A 84 -19.47 2.80 -8.54
CA ARG A 84 -19.10 1.92 -7.44
C ARG A 84 -18.32 2.67 -6.38
N LEU A 85 -17.35 3.50 -6.77
CA LEU A 85 -16.52 4.28 -5.86
C LEU A 85 -17.35 5.30 -5.08
N ALA A 86 -18.23 6.05 -5.75
CA ALA A 86 -19.12 7.01 -5.10
C ALA A 86 -20.08 6.31 -4.11
N ARG A 87 -20.68 5.18 -4.49
CA ARG A 87 -21.56 4.43 -3.58
C ARG A 87 -20.83 3.83 -2.38
N LEU A 88 -19.59 3.37 -2.56
CA LEU A 88 -18.76 2.89 -1.45
C LEU A 88 -18.43 4.04 -0.47
N CYS A 89 -18.08 5.21 -0.97
CA CYS A 89 -17.85 6.39 -0.14
C CYS A 89 -19.10 6.76 0.65
N ALA A 90 -20.26 6.83 -0.01
CA ALA A 90 -21.54 7.12 0.66
C ALA A 90 -21.89 6.06 1.72
N ALA A 91 -21.71 4.77 1.41
CA ALA A 91 -21.97 3.67 2.35
C ALA A 91 -20.99 3.67 3.54
N ALA A 92 -19.77 4.17 3.34
CA ALA A 92 -18.78 4.38 4.40
C ALA A 92 -19.01 5.68 5.20
N GLY A 93 -19.96 6.53 4.80
CA GLY A 93 -20.21 7.84 5.40
C GLY A 93 -19.16 8.90 5.06
N ALA A 94 -18.43 8.73 3.96
CA ALA A 94 -17.39 9.65 3.51
C ALA A 94 -17.99 10.80 2.67
N GLY A 95 -17.53 12.02 2.91
CA GLY A 95 -17.83 13.20 2.09
C GLY A 95 -16.80 13.48 1.00
N GLU A 96 -15.70 12.72 0.97
CA GLU A 96 -14.59 12.94 0.06
C GLU A 96 -13.95 11.63 -0.40
N TYR A 97 -13.55 11.59 -1.67
CA TYR A 97 -12.79 10.52 -2.28
C TYR A 97 -11.42 11.05 -2.72
N LEU A 98 -10.35 10.51 -2.14
CA LEU A 98 -8.98 10.82 -2.52
C LEU A 98 -8.52 9.85 -3.63
N SER A 99 -8.02 10.41 -4.74
CA SER A 99 -7.53 9.63 -5.88
C SER A 99 -6.21 10.20 -6.41
N GLY A 100 -5.34 9.34 -6.95
CA GLY A 100 -4.13 9.81 -7.63
C GLY A 100 -4.45 10.61 -8.90
N ALA A 101 -3.64 11.61 -9.21
CA ALA A 101 -3.87 12.52 -10.34
C ALA A 101 -4.02 11.79 -11.70
N GLY A 102 -3.35 10.63 -11.89
CA GLY A 102 -3.48 9.80 -13.10
C GLY A 102 -4.87 9.21 -13.32
N ALA A 103 -5.71 9.10 -12.28
CA ALA A 103 -7.07 8.57 -12.40
C ALA A 103 -8.08 9.59 -12.98
N ARG A 104 -7.68 10.85 -13.19
CA ARG A 104 -8.54 11.92 -13.72
C ARG A 104 -9.21 11.56 -15.04
N ALA A 105 -8.53 10.79 -15.90
CA ALA A 105 -9.07 10.37 -17.19
C ALA A 105 -10.17 9.29 -17.09
N TYR A 106 -10.29 8.62 -15.94
CA TYR A 106 -11.16 7.47 -15.75
C TYR A 106 -12.34 7.74 -14.80
N LEU A 107 -12.22 8.74 -13.94
CA LEU A 107 -13.27 9.11 -13.00
C LEU A 107 -14.24 10.09 -13.63
N ASP A 108 -15.53 9.88 -13.38
CA ASP A 108 -16.61 10.79 -13.76
C ASP A 108 -16.97 11.69 -12.57
N PRO A 109 -16.54 12.97 -12.55
CA PRO A 109 -16.82 13.87 -11.43
C PRO A 109 -18.30 14.11 -11.18
N GLY A 110 -19.15 13.99 -12.22
CA GLY A 110 -20.59 14.16 -12.10
C GLY A 110 -21.22 13.11 -11.19
N VAL A 111 -20.75 11.87 -11.27
CA VAL A 111 -21.22 10.76 -10.43
C VAL A 111 -20.91 10.98 -8.94
N PHE A 112 -19.72 11.50 -8.63
CA PHE A 112 -19.35 11.81 -7.26
C PHE A 112 -20.11 13.04 -6.74
N SER A 113 -20.20 14.10 -7.54
CA SER A 113 -20.93 15.32 -7.18
C SER A 113 -22.42 15.04 -6.93
N PHE A 114 -23.06 14.20 -7.74
CA PHE A 114 -24.46 13.80 -7.54
C PHE A 114 -24.67 13.07 -6.21
N ALA A 115 -23.67 12.30 -5.77
CA ALA A 115 -23.68 11.60 -4.49
C ALA A 115 -23.23 12.48 -3.31
N GLY A 116 -22.96 13.78 -3.54
CA GLY A 116 -22.47 14.70 -2.51
C GLY A 116 -21.03 14.42 -2.06
N ILE A 117 -20.23 13.77 -2.90
CA ILE A 117 -18.84 13.39 -2.60
C ILE A 117 -17.89 14.30 -3.38
N LYS A 118 -17.00 14.98 -2.65
CA LYS A 118 -15.91 15.74 -3.24
C LYS A 118 -14.82 14.78 -3.76
N ILE A 119 -14.25 15.07 -4.92
CA ILE A 119 -13.02 14.39 -5.35
C ILE A 119 -11.84 15.28 -5.00
N SER A 120 -10.86 14.72 -4.29
CA SER A 120 -9.55 15.32 -4.10
C SER A 120 -8.50 14.53 -4.88
N TRP A 121 -7.60 15.26 -5.53
CA TRP A 121 -6.54 14.68 -6.33
C TRP A 121 -5.24 14.75 -5.55
N GLN A 122 -4.64 13.60 -5.31
CA GLN A 122 -3.28 13.50 -4.80
C GLN A 122 -2.32 13.62 -5.98
N ASP A 123 -1.48 14.65 -5.91
CA ASP A 123 -0.30 14.80 -6.75
C ASP A 123 0.91 14.49 -5.86
N PHE A 124 1.47 13.30 -6.03
CA PHE A 124 2.56 12.83 -5.17
C PHE A 124 3.88 13.32 -5.74
N ASP A 125 4.58 14.15 -4.96
CA ASP A 125 5.92 14.63 -5.28
C ASP A 125 6.90 13.98 -4.27
N PRO A 126 7.74 13.03 -4.71
CA PRO A 126 8.66 12.32 -3.82
C PRO A 126 9.62 13.28 -3.13
N ARG A 127 9.55 13.37 -1.79
CA ARG A 127 10.52 14.15 -1.02
C ARG A 127 11.81 13.37 -0.87
N PRO A 128 12.98 13.95 -1.18
CA PRO A 128 14.25 13.29 -0.95
C PRO A 128 14.44 12.88 0.51
N TYR A 129 14.88 11.64 0.73
CA TYR A 129 15.22 11.10 2.04
C TYR A 129 16.55 10.31 1.97
N PRO A 130 17.23 10.09 3.12
CA PRO A 130 18.45 9.31 3.14
C PRO A 130 18.18 7.86 2.69
N GLN A 131 18.92 7.36 1.70
CA GLN A 131 18.81 5.97 1.22
C GLN A 131 20.09 5.18 1.55
N ALA A 132 20.00 3.84 1.51
CA ALA A 132 21.11 2.93 1.80
C ALA A 132 22.26 3.02 0.77
N PHE A 133 21.99 3.62 -0.40
CA PHE A 133 22.94 3.87 -1.47
C PHE A 133 23.14 5.38 -1.68
N PRO A 134 24.30 5.82 -2.21
CA PRO A 134 24.54 7.24 -2.47
C PRO A 134 23.54 7.83 -3.46
N GLY A 135 23.11 9.06 -3.19
CA GLY A 135 22.12 9.76 -4.00
C GLY A 135 20.70 9.59 -3.45
N PHE A 136 19.73 9.97 -4.28
CA PHE A 136 18.31 9.77 -4.02
C PHE A 136 17.67 9.27 -5.30
N GLU A 137 17.08 8.08 -5.24
CA GLU A 137 16.23 7.53 -6.29
C GLU A 137 14.76 7.74 -5.90
N PRO A 138 13.98 8.52 -6.67
CA PRO A 138 12.55 8.68 -6.43
C PRO A 138 11.78 7.39 -6.76
N ASP A 139 10.48 7.37 -6.43
CA ASP A 139 9.54 6.29 -6.81
C ASP A 139 9.92 4.87 -6.35
N MET A 140 10.77 4.79 -5.32
CA MET A 140 11.12 3.54 -4.65
C MET A 140 9.94 2.98 -3.84
N SER A 141 10.02 1.69 -3.53
CA SER A 141 8.97 1.01 -2.75
C SER A 141 8.78 1.64 -1.37
N ALA A 142 7.57 1.52 -0.80
CA ALA A 142 7.33 1.94 0.59
C ALA A 142 8.26 1.23 1.60
N LEU A 143 8.70 0.00 1.29
CA LEU A 143 9.69 -0.70 2.11
C LEU A 143 11.04 0.04 2.13
N ASP A 144 11.47 0.65 1.03
CA ASP A 144 12.72 1.42 0.97
C ASP A 144 12.69 2.55 2.00
N LEU A 145 11.65 3.39 1.93
CA LEU A 145 11.45 4.49 2.87
C LEU A 145 11.39 3.99 4.32
N LEU A 146 10.66 2.89 4.58
CA LEU A 146 10.53 2.33 5.92
C LEU A 146 11.88 1.85 6.49
N LEU A 147 12.68 1.12 5.70
CA LEU A 147 13.96 0.59 6.17
C LEU A 147 15.02 1.68 6.33
N ASN A 148 14.88 2.78 5.58
CA ASN A 148 15.80 3.89 5.63
C ASN A 148 15.46 4.93 6.72
N CYS A 149 14.18 5.22 6.94
CA CYS A 149 13.72 6.31 7.81
C CYS A 149 12.91 5.85 9.03
N GLY A 150 12.42 4.61 9.06
CA GLY A 150 11.73 4.01 10.20
C GLY A 150 10.58 4.89 10.72
N PRO A 151 10.50 5.17 12.04
CA PRO A 151 9.45 6.01 12.61
C PRO A 151 9.36 7.44 12.02
N ALA A 152 10.45 7.98 11.46
CA ALA A 152 10.48 9.29 10.82
C ALA A 152 10.01 9.25 9.35
N ALA A 153 9.66 8.08 8.82
CA ALA A 153 9.23 7.94 7.42
C ALA A 153 8.03 8.84 7.07
N GLY A 154 7.13 9.09 8.03
CA GLY A 154 5.98 9.97 7.84
C GLY A 154 6.34 11.42 7.49
N ASP A 155 7.55 11.87 7.82
CA ASP A 155 8.02 13.23 7.50
C ASP A 155 8.30 13.42 5.99
N TYR A 156 8.39 12.32 5.24
CA TYR A 156 8.71 12.25 3.81
C TYR A 156 7.51 11.86 2.93
N LEU A 157 6.32 11.70 3.52
CA LEU A 157 5.06 11.34 2.84
C LEU A 157 4.15 12.55 2.56
#